data_AF-A0A1W0VZZ7-F1
#
_entry.id   AF-A0A1W0VZZ7-F1
#
_cell.length_a   1.000
_cell.length_b   1.000
_cell.length_c   1.000
_cell.angle_alpha   90.00
_cell.angle_beta   90.00
_cell.angle_gamma   90.00
#
_symmetry.space_group_name_H-M   'P 1'
#
loop_
_entity.id
_entity.type
_entity.pdbx_description
1 polymer ?
#
loop_
_entity_poly.entity_id
_entity_poly.type
_entity_poly.pdbx_seq_one_letter_code
_entity_poly.pdbx_strand_id
1 'polypeptide(L)'
;MVQRRGGLPHSLWNRMCVHPEFLHSNATSHKWPFGAIAELLDNAVDEIETGGATTILLDKVIDKRNGSPALLIQDDGGGMDPDSLRRCMSFGFSEKQSGSSIGQYGNGFKTSTMRLGADAIVFTRCTKSSGPTQSIGLLSYTFLVETGRTDVVIPMVDYKCNLMKGQTQRLEHHGPEQFSSNLSVLLKWSPFATEEELMQNFCDIGPHGTKIIVFNLWSNGDGNLELDFDTNPEDIMISGAPNPEEISNSVKRANENHLANRLRYSLRVYTSVLYLQLPDYFRIILRGQEVKRHRIAADLIYLECISYKPQICGIKEAEVLTTIGFLKGAPTISVHGFNIYHKNRLILPFHRVLSSASSKGRSVSGVLEVDFIKPTHDKQDFEKSQLFQRLINRLKEMTNEYWDIYSEKIGYVKPPRVSAAPTPPLLLPPPPPVMLPIANGAAEPSKRSAPAPAPAPTQPLRSHGSYVNAVPIAFAPPGFHSAPVKRDAVAPGAPTGYSLSSPKAQVMQVINQTRSPSMASGTDSLETRKRRNDDATMTVASKKKAMQDLVGSSSATNQVSQYMGERELKEFNFLKLENQMLREECAEFEMTVKELRLKEQNLRLELEKAQEQFKSLLNEYVSLSAVPKQKR
;
A
#
# COMPACT_ATOMS: atom_id res chain seq x y z
N MET A 1 -29.22 22.10 -53.55
CA MET A 1 -30.31 21.17 -53.20
C MET A 1 -29.72 19.76 -53.29
N VAL A 2 -29.78 18.92 -52.23
CA VAL A 2 -29.31 17.50 -52.21
C VAL A 2 -27.78 17.33 -52.41
N GLN A 3 -27.02 16.49 -51.70
CA GLN A 3 -27.20 15.73 -50.46
C GLN A 3 -25.82 15.65 -49.76
N ARG A 4 -25.72 15.87 -48.44
CA ARG A 4 -24.58 15.34 -47.66
C ARG A 4 -24.97 13.97 -47.14
N ARG A 5 -24.25 12.91 -47.53
CA ARG A 5 -24.36 11.61 -46.83
C ARG A 5 -23.76 11.78 -45.44
N GLY A 6 -24.47 11.32 -44.41
CA GLY A 6 -24.05 11.49 -43.03
C GLY A 6 -22.79 10.67 -42.69
N GLY A 7 -21.92 11.23 -41.86
CA GLY A 7 -20.99 10.42 -41.08
C GLY A 7 -21.75 9.62 -40.04
N LEU A 8 -21.30 8.39 -39.77
CA LEU A 8 -21.84 7.56 -38.69
C LEU A 8 -21.55 8.22 -37.32
N PRO A 9 -22.46 8.10 -36.33
CA PRO A 9 -22.22 8.63 -35.00
C PRO A 9 -21.08 7.89 -34.29
N HIS A 10 -20.38 8.57 -33.39
CA HIS A 10 -19.25 8.04 -32.59
C HIS A 10 -19.64 6.95 -31.57
N SER A 11 -20.87 6.45 -31.59
CA SER A 11 -21.46 5.57 -30.56
C SER A 11 -21.13 4.07 -30.71
N LEU A 12 -20.04 3.73 -31.40
CA LEU A 12 -19.64 2.34 -31.70
C LEU A 12 -18.19 2.02 -31.32
N TRP A 13 -17.65 2.71 -30.31
CA TRP A 13 -16.44 2.26 -29.61
C TRP A 13 -16.85 1.42 -28.41
N ASN A 14 -16.37 0.17 -28.34
CA ASN A 14 -16.61 -0.70 -27.18
C ASN A 14 -16.02 -0.04 -25.93
N ARG A 15 -16.88 0.44 -25.04
CA ARG A 15 -16.45 0.91 -23.72
C ARG A 15 -15.87 -0.27 -22.94
N MET A 16 -14.72 -0.08 -22.31
CA MET A 16 -14.15 -1.08 -21.41
C MET A 16 -14.99 -1.14 -20.12
N CYS A 17 -15.91 -2.10 -20.07
CA CYS A 17 -16.65 -2.43 -18.85
C CYS A 17 -15.73 -3.14 -17.84
N VAL A 18 -16.03 -2.99 -16.56
CA VAL A 18 -15.29 -3.62 -15.46
C VAL A 18 -16.21 -4.60 -14.76
N HIS A 19 -15.95 -5.91 -14.90
CA HIS A 19 -16.75 -6.94 -14.22
C HIS A 19 -16.60 -6.81 -12.69
N PRO A 20 -17.65 -6.99 -11.86
CA PRO A 20 -17.53 -6.83 -10.40
C PRO A 20 -16.46 -7.70 -9.73
N GLU A 21 -16.15 -8.88 -10.27
CA GLU A 21 -15.03 -9.74 -9.83
C GLU A 21 -13.66 -9.03 -9.87
N PHE A 22 -13.51 -8.00 -10.72
CA PHE A 22 -12.30 -7.19 -10.77
C PHE A 22 -12.09 -6.39 -9.48
N LEU A 23 -13.13 -6.00 -8.74
CA LEU A 23 -13.00 -5.30 -7.45
C LEU A 23 -12.24 -6.18 -6.44
N HIS A 24 -12.67 -7.43 -6.27
CA HIS A 24 -12.01 -8.41 -5.41
C HIS A 24 -10.64 -8.80 -5.96
N SER A 25 -10.51 -9.02 -7.28
CA SER A 25 -9.23 -9.36 -7.92
C SER A 25 -8.16 -8.27 -7.72
N ASN A 26 -8.54 -6.99 -7.88
CA ASN A 26 -7.66 -5.85 -7.67
C ASN A 26 -7.30 -5.67 -6.18
N ALA A 27 -8.25 -5.90 -5.26
CA ALA A 27 -8.00 -5.86 -3.82
C ALA A 27 -6.88 -6.82 -3.35
N THR A 28 -6.62 -7.91 -4.09
CA THR A 28 -5.55 -8.88 -3.76
C THR A 28 -4.12 -8.30 -3.79
N SER A 29 -3.90 -7.07 -4.30
CA SER A 29 -2.58 -6.44 -4.21
C SER A 29 -2.16 -6.19 -2.76
N HIS A 30 -3.12 -5.87 -1.88
CA HIS A 30 -2.87 -5.67 -0.45
C HIS A 30 -2.94 -7.01 0.28
N LYS A 31 -1.78 -7.59 0.62
CA LYS A 31 -1.75 -8.85 1.39
C LYS A 31 -2.10 -8.65 2.88
N TRP A 32 -1.86 -7.45 3.41
CA TRP A 32 -1.96 -7.13 4.83
C TRP A 32 -2.96 -5.97 5.06
N PRO A 33 -3.96 -6.10 5.95
CA PRO A 33 -5.02 -5.10 6.11
C PRO A 33 -4.53 -3.70 6.46
N PHE A 34 -3.49 -3.58 7.30
CA PHE A 34 -2.98 -2.27 7.69
C PHE A 34 -2.33 -1.51 6.51
N GLY A 35 -1.85 -2.22 5.47
CA GLY A 35 -1.41 -1.58 4.24
C GLY A 35 -2.55 -0.88 3.49
N ALA A 36 -3.73 -1.50 3.45
CA ALA A 36 -4.95 -0.92 2.92
C ALA A 36 -5.49 0.24 3.78
N ILE A 37 -5.53 0.07 5.11
CA ILE A 37 -5.90 1.16 6.04
C ILE A 37 -4.95 2.37 5.87
N ALA A 38 -3.66 2.11 5.69
CA ALA A 38 -2.67 3.16 5.48
C ALA A 38 -2.84 3.89 4.14
N GLU A 39 -3.43 3.30 3.11
CA GLU A 39 -3.81 4.07 1.91
C GLU A 39 -4.97 5.04 2.15
N LEU A 40 -5.85 4.74 3.12
CA LEU A 40 -6.91 5.66 3.51
C LEU A 40 -6.34 6.80 4.37
N LEU A 41 -5.41 6.49 5.29
CA LEU A 41 -4.60 7.48 6.01
C LEU A 41 -3.81 8.38 5.04
N ASP A 42 -3.16 7.80 4.01
CA ASP A 42 -2.39 8.54 3.00
C ASP A 42 -3.23 9.61 2.29
N ASN A 43 -4.52 9.35 2.07
CA ASN A 43 -5.40 10.31 1.40
C ASN A 43 -5.75 11.52 2.28
N ALA A 44 -5.94 11.35 3.59
CA ALA A 44 -6.16 12.45 4.51
C ALA A 44 -4.87 13.21 4.87
N VAL A 45 -3.72 12.53 4.85
CA VAL A 45 -2.39 13.18 5.01
C VAL A 45 -2.04 14.04 3.78
N ASP A 46 -2.37 13.58 2.56
CA ASP A 46 -2.27 14.42 1.35
C ASP A 46 -3.17 15.67 1.45
N GLU A 47 -4.29 15.62 2.17
CA GLU A 47 -5.24 16.74 2.36
C GLU A 47 -4.83 17.78 3.43
N ILE A 48 -3.69 17.59 4.11
CA ILE A 48 -3.18 18.56 5.09
C ILE A 48 -2.84 19.90 4.42
N GLU A 49 -2.18 19.88 3.25
CA GLU A 49 -1.78 21.11 2.54
C GLU A 49 -2.88 21.65 1.62
N THR A 50 -3.69 20.78 1.00
CA THR A 50 -4.71 21.16 0.00
C THR A 50 -6.10 21.41 0.60
N GLY A 51 -6.47 20.62 1.60
CA GLY A 51 -7.80 20.64 2.23
C GLY A 51 -7.82 21.23 3.64
N GLY A 52 -6.65 21.51 4.22
CA GLY A 52 -6.52 22.01 5.59
C GLY A 52 -6.81 20.96 6.67
N ALA A 53 -6.69 19.66 6.35
CA ALA A 53 -7.00 18.58 7.29
C ALA A 53 -6.20 18.71 8.60
N THR A 54 -6.89 18.60 9.74
CA THR A 54 -6.30 18.64 11.08
C THR A 54 -6.45 17.31 11.83
N THR A 55 -7.42 16.47 11.46
CA THR A 55 -7.75 15.25 12.20
C THR A 55 -8.22 14.14 11.27
N ILE A 56 -7.72 12.92 11.48
CA ILE A 56 -8.33 11.69 10.97
C ILE A 56 -8.66 10.72 12.11
N LEU A 57 -9.92 10.27 12.15
CA LEU A 57 -10.49 9.33 13.09
C LEU A 57 -10.61 7.94 12.45
N LEU A 58 -10.24 6.89 13.18
CA LEU A 58 -10.47 5.48 12.83
C LEU A 58 -11.17 4.78 14.01
N ASP A 59 -12.30 4.13 13.76
CA ASP A 59 -13.08 3.50 14.85
C ASP A 59 -13.92 2.29 14.41
N LYS A 60 -14.48 1.57 15.39
CA LYS A 60 -15.48 0.52 15.23
C LYS A 60 -16.87 1.17 15.26
N VAL A 61 -17.65 1.03 14.19
CA VAL A 61 -19.10 1.26 14.22
C VAL A 61 -19.84 -0.06 14.06
N ILE A 62 -21.11 -0.10 14.45
CA ILE A 62 -21.97 -1.29 14.31
C ILE A 62 -23.01 -1.03 13.23
N ASP A 63 -23.11 -1.92 12.26
CA ASP A 63 -24.22 -1.94 11.31
C ASP A 63 -25.50 -2.34 12.06
N LYS A 64 -26.45 -1.40 12.16
CA LYS A 64 -27.70 -1.56 12.89
C LYS A 64 -28.61 -2.66 12.33
N ARG A 65 -28.39 -3.11 11.09
CA ARG A 65 -29.26 -4.09 10.40
C ARG A 65 -28.97 -5.52 10.78
N ASN A 66 -27.70 -5.85 11.00
CA ASN A 66 -27.20 -7.21 11.22
C ASN A 66 -26.35 -7.34 12.51
N GLY A 67 -26.04 -6.23 13.18
CA GLY A 67 -25.20 -6.20 14.39
C GLY A 67 -23.71 -6.42 14.12
N SER A 68 -23.28 -6.49 12.86
CA SER A 68 -21.88 -6.69 12.49
C SER A 68 -21.03 -5.44 12.71
N PRO A 69 -19.74 -5.59 13.02
CA PRO A 69 -18.83 -4.46 13.09
C PRO A 69 -18.42 -3.99 11.69
N ALA A 70 -18.25 -2.68 11.56
CA ALA A 70 -17.77 -1.99 10.38
C ALA A 70 -16.66 -1.00 10.79
N LEU A 71 -15.71 -0.79 9.87
CA LEU A 71 -14.59 0.13 10.06
C LEU A 71 -14.99 1.53 9.60
N LEU A 72 -14.99 2.48 10.53
CA LEU A 72 -15.12 3.91 10.27
C LEU A 72 -13.72 4.51 10.02
N ILE A 73 -13.61 5.32 8.97
CA ILE A 73 -12.50 6.25 8.73
C ILE A 73 -13.12 7.61 8.45
N GLN A 74 -12.70 8.68 9.13
CA GLN A 74 -13.24 10.03 8.90
C GLN A 74 -12.15 11.09 8.99
N ASP A 75 -12.07 11.99 8.01
CA ASP A 75 -11.20 13.16 7.98
C ASP A 75 -11.99 14.48 7.92
N ASP A 76 -11.34 15.57 8.31
CA ASP A 76 -11.81 16.96 8.22
C ASP A 76 -11.17 17.73 7.04
N GLY A 77 -10.69 17.02 6.01
CA GLY A 77 -10.05 17.61 4.83
C GLY A 77 -11.01 18.39 3.92
N GLY A 78 -10.57 18.76 2.71
CA GLY A 78 -11.35 19.64 1.82
C GLY A 78 -12.64 18.99 1.28
N GLY A 79 -12.69 17.66 1.31
CA GLY A 79 -13.80 16.85 0.80
C GLY A 79 -13.93 16.87 -0.72
N MET A 80 -14.92 16.16 -1.23
CA MET A 80 -15.18 16.01 -2.67
C MET A 80 -16.52 16.65 -3.05
N ASP A 81 -16.52 17.42 -4.14
CA ASP A 81 -17.75 17.79 -4.85
C ASP A 81 -18.31 16.56 -5.62
N PRO A 82 -19.56 16.61 -6.14
CA PRO A 82 -20.18 15.50 -6.86
C PRO A 82 -19.31 14.88 -7.95
N ASP A 83 -18.62 15.69 -8.75
CA ASP A 83 -17.79 15.20 -9.84
C ASP A 83 -16.45 14.65 -9.32
N SER A 84 -15.85 15.26 -8.30
CA SER A 84 -14.68 14.70 -7.60
C SER A 84 -15.00 13.34 -6.97
N LEU A 85 -16.18 13.13 -6.39
CA LEU A 85 -16.60 11.82 -5.88
C LEU A 85 -16.76 10.81 -7.02
N ARG A 86 -17.36 11.21 -8.15
CA ARG A 86 -17.51 10.37 -9.36
C ARG A 86 -16.15 9.96 -9.95
N ARG A 87 -15.16 10.86 -9.95
CA ARG A 87 -13.77 10.55 -10.33
C ARG A 87 -13.10 9.64 -9.29
N CYS A 88 -13.27 9.91 -8.00
CA CYS A 88 -12.74 9.08 -6.91
C CYS A 88 -13.32 7.66 -6.89
N MET A 89 -14.56 7.47 -7.34
CA MET A 89 -15.20 6.16 -7.51
C MET A 89 -14.85 5.46 -8.83
N SER A 90 -14.29 6.16 -9.82
CA SER A 90 -13.86 5.61 -11.11
C SER A 90 -12.42 5.06 -11.06
N PHE A 91 -12.07 4.10 -11.91
CA PHE A 91 -10.70 3.59 -12.01
C PHE A 91 -9.77 4.53 -12.78
N GLY A 92 -8.50 4.62 -12.37
CA GLY A 92 -7.45 5.34 -13.11
C GLY A 92 -7.48 6.88 -13.05
N PHE A 93 -8.42 7.51 -12.35
CA PHE A 93 -8.46 8.97 -12.19
C PHE A 93 -7.70 9.43 -10.94
N SER A 94 -6.79 10.39 -11.11
CA SER A 94 -6.14 11.14 -10.03
C SER A 94 -5.87 12.57 -10.49
N GLU A 95 -6.19 13.55 -9.64
CA GLU A 95 -5.92 14.98 -9.88
C GLU A 95 -4.72 15.48 -9.07
N LYS A 96 -4.18 14.64 -8.17
CA LYS A 96 -3.02 14.95 -7.33
C LYS A 96 -1.78 15.07 -8.21
N GLN A 97 -1.13 16.24 -8.20
CA GLN A 97 0.02 16.51 -9.08
C GLN A 97 1.19 15.54 -8.80
N SER A 98 1.92 15.20 -9.87
CA SER A 98 3.02 14.24 -9.87
C SER A 98 4.29 14.81 -9.22
N GLY A 99 4.31 14.87 -7.88
CA GLY A 99 5.43 15.43 -7.14
C GLY A 99 5.30 15.23 -5.63
N SER A 100 4.42 16.00 -4.99
CA SER A 100 4.26 16.06 -3.53
C SER A 100 3.49 14.88 -2.93
N SER A 101 2.43 14.43 -3.60
CA SER A 101 1.45 13.48 -3.04
C SER A 101 1.96 12.03 -2.88
N ILE A 102 1.42 11.36 -1.87
CA ILE A 102 1.54 9.92 -1.64
C ILE A 102 0.58 9.15 -2.56
N GLY A 103 -0.65 9.66 -2.76
CA GLY A 103 -1.67 9.07 -3.62
C GLY A 103 -1.55 9.45 -5.10
N GLN A 104 -0.79 8.68 -5.90
CA GLN A 104 -0.54 9.00 -7.32
C GLN A 104 -1.38 8.20 -8.34
N TYR A 105 -1.76 6.94 -8.03
CA TYR A 105 -2.29 5.99 -9.03
C TYR A 105 -3.82 5.98 -9.21
N GLY A 106 -4.58 6.80 -8.49
CA GLY A 106 -6.05 6.88 -8.58
C GLY A 106 -6.83 5.67 -8.07
N ASN A 107 -6.21 4.48 -7.90
CA ASN A 107 -6.91 3.25 -7.55
C ASN A 107 -7.04 2.97 -6.05
N GLY A 108 -6.14 3.49 -5.21
CA GLY A 108 -5.94 3.05 -3.82
C GLY A 108 -7.20 2.96 -2.95
N PHE A 109 -8.12 3.93 -3.05
CA PHE A 109 -9.41 3.88 -2.34
C PHE A 109 -10.23 2.61 -2.66
N LYS A 110 -10.36 2.26 -3.95
CA LYS A 110 -11.11 1.07 -4.41
C LYS A 110 -10.40 -0.22 -3.99
N THR A 111 -9.09 -0.29 -4.21
CA THR A 111 -8.24 -1.42 -3.80
C THR A 111 -8.34 -1.69 -2.29
N SER A 112 -8.29 -0.63 -1.48
CA SER A 112 -8.18 -0.73 -0.03
C SER A 112 -9.52 -0.97 0.66
N THR A 113 -10.60 -0.31 0.23
CA THR A 113 -11.94 -0.59 0.78
C THR A 113 -12.37 -2.03 0.49
N MET A 114 -12.23 -2.49 -0.75
CA MET A 114 -12.54 -3.87 -1.15
C MET A 114 -11.61 -4.92 -0.53
N ARG A 115 -10.42 -4.53 -0.04
CA ARG A 115 -9.56 -5.41 0.77
C ARG A 115 -10.02 -5.52 2.22
N LEU A 116 -10.75 -4.55 2.76
CA LEU A 116 -11.12 -4.48 4.18
C LEU A 116 -12.52 -5.05 4.43
N GLY A 117 -13.46 -4.88 3.50
CA GLY A 117 -14.76 -5.56 3.49
C GLY A 117 -15.33 -5.71 2.08
N ALA A 118 -16.46 -6.39 1.96
CA ALA A 118 -17.16 -6.52 0.68
C ALA A 118 -17.79 -5.21 0.20
N ASP A 119 -18.14 -4.31 1.12
CA ASP A 119 -18.93 -3.12 0.83
C ASP A 119 -18.40 -1.87 1.55
N ALA A 120 -18.45 -0.72 0.90
CA ALA A 120 -18.06 0.56 1.48
C ALA A 120 -18.98 1.70 1.04
N ILE A 121 -19.44 2.50 2.00
CA ILE A 121 -20.19 3.73 1.76
C ILE A 121 -19.34 4.96 2.14
N VAL A 122 -19.38 5.97 1.29
CA VAL A 122 -18.67 7.24 1.46
C VAL A 122 -19.68 8.36 1.56
N PHE A 123 -19.56 9.17 2.59
CA PHE A 123 -20.19 10.48 2.74
C PHE A 123 -19.08 11.53 2.63
N THR A 124 -19.30 12.61 1.88
CA THR A 124 -18.29 13.66 1.72
C THR A 124 -18.95 15.03 1.59
N ARG A 125 -18.40 16.02 2.30
CA ARG A 125 -18.89 17.41 2.31
C ARG A 125 -17.78 18.31 1.79
N CYS A 126 -18.10 19.15 0.82
CA CYS A 126 -17.13 19.98 0.11
C CYS A 126 -17.64 21.42 -0.01
N THR A 127 -16.81 22.38 0.41
CA THR A 127 -17.15 23.82 0.41
C THR A 127 -16.26 24.59 -0.57
N LYS A 128 -16.42 24.28 -1.87
CA LYS A 128 -15.80 25.01 -2.99
C LYS A 128 -16.64 26.22 -3.42
N SER A 129 -16.12 27.03 -4.35
CA SER A 129 -16.72 28.27 -4.85
C SER A 129 -18.11 28.12 -5.49
N SER A 130 -18.51 26.93 -5.92
CA SER A 130 -19.86 26.57 -6.39
C SER A 130 -20.94 26.53 -5.28
N GLY A 131 -20.51 26.68 -4.02
CA GLY A 131 -21.33 26.54 -2.82
C GLY A 131 -21.22 25.14 -2.20
N PRO A 132 -21.57 24.99 -0.90
CA PRO A 132 -21.30 23.76 -0.19
C PRO A 132 -22.20 22.61 -0.65
N THR A 133 -21.58 21.46 -0.92
CA THR A 133 -22.21 20.24 -1.44
C THR A 133 -21.96 19.06 -0.50
N GLN A 134 -22.87 18.08 -0.54
CA GLN A 134 -22.81 16.84 0.22
C GLN A 134 -23.18 15.68 -0.69
N SER A 135 -22.30 14.70 -0.82
CA SER A 135 -22.48 13.57 -1.73
C SER A 135 -22.31 12.25 -0.99
N ILE A 136 -23.09 11.24 -1.41
CA ILE A 136 -23.04 9.87 -0.90
C ILE A 136 -22.75 8.94 -2.08
N GLY A 137 -21.81 8.00 -1.92
CA GLY A 137 -21.54 6.95 -2.90
C GLY A 137 -21.36 5.58 -2.24
N LEU A 138 -21.91 4.52 -2.83
CA LEU A 138 -21.83 3.15 -2.32
C LEU A 138 -21.09 2.23 -3.29
N LEU A 139 -19.87 1.84 -2.94
CA LEU A 139 -19.11 0.80 -3.61
C LEU A 139 -19.42 -0.54 -2.92
N SER A 140 -20.40 -1.28 -3.44
CA SER A 140 -20.89 -2.53 -2.84
C SER A 140 -20.72 -3.72 -3.77
N TYR A 141 -19.82 -4.64 -3.42
CA TYR A 141 -19.68 -5.92 -4.14
C TYR A 141 -20.95 -6.77 -3.98
N THR A 142 -21.56 -6.75 -2.78
CA THR A 142 -22.78 -7.52 -2.47
C THR A 142 -23.94 -7.11 -3.37
N PHE A 143 -24.21 -5.81 -3.53
CA PHE A 143 -25.21 -5.28 -4.47
C PHE A 143 -24.94 -5.72 -5.92
N LEU A 144 -23.68 -5.64 -6.37
CA LEU A 144 -23.32 -5.97 -7.74
C LEU A 144 -23.53 -7.45 -8.05
N VAL A 145 -23.12 -8.34 -7.15
CA VAL A 145 -23.27 -9.81 -7.31
C VAL A 145 -24.73 -10.24 -7.15
N GLU A 146 -25.41 -9.83 -6.07
CA GLU A 146 -26.81 -10.24 -5.83
C GLU A 146 -27.80 -9.68 -6.85
N THR A 147 -27.48 -8.55 -7.52
CA THR A 147 -28.29 -8.03 -8.63
C THR A 147 -27.78 -8.44 -10.02
N GLY A 148 -26.82 -9.38 -10.10
CA GLY A 148 -26.36 -10.00 -11.35
C GLY A 148 -25.71 -9.02 -12.33
N ARG A 149 -24.97 -8.01 -11.83
CA ARG A 149 -24.39 -6.96 -12.67
C ARG A 149 -23.16 -7.46 -13.42
N THR A 150 -23.12 -7.16 -14.71
CA THR A 150 -21.97 -7.46 -15.61
C THR A 150 -20.97 -6.30 -15.70
N ASP A 151 -21.23 -5.17 -15.05
CA ASP A 151 -20.38 -3.97 -15.01
C ASP A 151 -20.51 -3.29 -13.63
N VAL A 152 -19.45 -2.60 -13.19
CA VAL A 152 -19.42 -1.91 -11.89
C VAL A 152 -20.27 -0.63 -11.92
N VAL A 153 -21.48 -0.73 -11.39
CA VAL A 153 -22.41 0.39 -11.19
C VAL A 153 -22.34 0.85 -9.72
N ILE A 154 -22.03 2.13 -9.51
CA ILE A 154 -21.87 2.73 -8.17
C ILE A 154 -23.02 3.73 -7.95
N PRO A 155 -24.02 3.41 -7.10
CA PRO A 155 -25.09 4.35 -6.75
C PRO A 155 -24.53 5.58 -6.04
N MET A 156 -24.94 6.76 -6.50
CA MET A 156 -24.56 8.04 -5.88
C MET A 156 -25.75 9.00 -5.81
N VAL A 157 -25.85 9.75 -4.72
CA VAL A 157 -26.81 10.85 -4.56
C VAL A 157 -26.08 12.09 -4.08
N ASP A 158 -26.48 13.24 -4.62
CA ASP A 158 -25.85 14.53 -4.38
C ASP A 158 -26.87 15.51 -3.79
N TYR A 159 -26.41 16.37 -2.88
CA TYR A 159 -27.23 17.39 -2.24
C TYR A 159 -26.49 18.73 -2.27
N LYS A 160 -27.20 19.79 -2.64
CA LYS A 160 -26.76 21.16 -2.35
C LYS A 160 -27.22 21.50 -0.94
N CYS A 161 -26.33 22.03 -0.12
CA CYS A 161 -26.66 22.38 1.26
C CYS A 161 -26.55 23.89 1.51
N ASN A 162 -27.26 24.35 2.53
CA ASN A 162 -27.17 25.71 3.05
C ASN A 162 -26.77 25.61 4.52
N LEU A 163 -25.46 25.62 4.77
CA LEU A 163 -24.88 25.49 6.12
C LEU A 163 -25.40 26.57 7.09
N MET A 164 -25.77 27.76 6.59
CA MET A 164 -26.34 28.85 7.39
C MET A 164 -27.81 28.62 7.81
N LYS A 165 -28.53 27.71 7.14
CA LYS A 165 -29.94 27.40 7.41
C LYS A 165 -30.20 25.96 7.87
N GLY A 166 -29.18 25.10 7.89
CA GLY A 166 -29.33 23.66 8.12
C GLY A 166 -30.15 22.93 7.04
N GLN A 167 -30.40 23.56 5.89
CA GLN A 167 -31.27 23.02 4.83
C GLN A 167 -30.45 22.26 3.77
N THR A 168 -30.90 21.06 3.40
CA THR A 168 -30.39 20.29 2.27
C THR A 168 -31.43 20.22 1.16
N GLN A 169 -31.00 20.32 -0.09
CA GLN A 169 -31.82 20.17 -1.29
C GLN A 169 -31.16 19.10 -2.19
N ARG A 170 -31.95 18.14 -2.66
CA ARG A 170 -31.49 17.11 -3.60
C ARG A 170 -30.98 17.74 -4.89
N LEU A 171 -29.87 17.24 -5.42
CA LEU A 171 -29.19 17.74 -6.62
C LEU A 171 -29.36 16.73 -7.77
N GLU A 172 -30.44 16.88 -8.51
CA GLU A 172 -30.92 15.89 -9.48
C GLU A 172 -30.21 15.99 -10.85
N HIS A 173 -28.89 15.84 -10.88
CA HIS A 173 -28.04 15.96 -12.08
C HIS A 173 -28.50 15.13 -13.30
N HIS A 174 -29.20 14.02 -13.07
CA HIS A 174 -29.75 13.14 -14.11
C HIS A 174 -31.27 12.93 -13.93
N GLY A 175 -31.95 13.89 -13.31
CA GLY A 175 -33.39 13.87 -13.05
C GLY A 175 -33.83 13.09 -11.80
N PRO A 176 -35.08 13.27 -11.37
CA PRO A 176 -35.62 12.72 -10.12
C PRO A 176 -35.68 11.19 -10.12
N GLU A 177 -35.89 10.56 -11.28
CA GLU A 177 -35.96 9.09 -11.40
C GLU A 177 -34.61 8.43 -11.09
N GLN A 178 -33.51 8.95 -11.66
CA GLN A 178 -32.17 8.42 -11.40
C GLN A 178 -31.73 8.69 -9.95
N PHE A 179 -32.10 9.85 -9.39
CA PHE A 179 -31.87 10.15 -7.98
C PHE A 179 -32.62 9.17 -7.07
N SER A 180 -33.92 8.98 -7.30
CA SER A 180 -34.78 8.09 -6.51
C SER A 180 -34.35 6.63 -6.64
N SER A 181 -33.93 6.21 -7.83
CA SER A 181 -33.33 4.90 -8.09
C SER A 181 -32.05 4.70 -7.27
N ASN A 182 -31.08 5.62 -7.35
CA ASN A 182 -29.84 5.53 -6.59
C ASN A 182 -30.09 5.55 -5.07
N LEU A 183 -31.00 6.41 -4.58
CA LEU A 183 -31.41 6.43 -3.19
C LEU A 183 -32.03 5.09 -2.76
N SER A 184 -32.90 4.49 -3.57
CA SER A 184 -33.50 3.18 -3.26
C SER A 184 -32.46 2.05 -3.14
N VAL A 185 -31.35 2.13 -3.90
CA VAL A 185 -30.24 1.18 -3.78
C VAL A 185 -29.43 1.46 -2.50
N LEU A 186 -29.15 2.73 -2.17
CA LEU A 186 -28.49 3.10 -0.90
C LEU A 186 -29.29 2.64 0.32
N LEU A 187 -30.60 2.91 0.33
CA LEU A 187 -31.53 2.51 1.39
C LEU A 187 -31.82 1.01 1.43
N LYS A 188 -31.46 0.24 0.38
CA LYS A 188 -31.52 -1.22 0.41
C LYS A 188 -30.21 -1.87 0.85
N TRP A 189 -29.06 -1.40 0.39
CA TRP A 189 -27.78 -2.15 0.46
C TRP A 189 -26.70 -1.51 1.35
N SER A 190 -26.87 -0.29 1.85
CA SER A 190 -26.00 0.28 2.90
C SER A 190 -26.51 -0.07 4.31
N PRO A 191 -25.75 0.20 5.38
CA PRO A 191 -26.21 0.04 6.77
C PRO A 191 -27.45 0.88 7.14
N PHE A 192 -27.80 1.90 6.36
CA PHE A 192 -28.80 2.91 6.69
C PHE A 192 -30.12 2.66 5.96
N ALA A 193 -31.25 2.71 6.68
CA ALA A 193 -32.56 2.32 6.15
C ALA A 193 -33.42 3.50 5.69
N THR A 194 -33.11 4.73 6.11
CA THR A 194 -33.85 5.95 5.70
C THR A 194 -32.92 7.07 5.22
N GLU A 195 -33.46 8.04 4.49
CA GLU A 195 -32.70 9.21 4.01
C GLU A 195 -32.25 10.09 5.19
N GLU A 196 -33.02 10.13 6.27
CA GLU A 196 -32.67 10.80 7.53
C GLU A 196 -31.46 10.15 8.20
N GLU A 197 -31.38 8.80 8.23
CA GLU A 197 -30.18 8.11 8.72
C GLU A 197 -28.94 8.39 7.85
N LEU A 198 -29.11 8.49 6.52
CA LEU A 198 -28.03 8.93 5.63
C LEU A 198 -27.61 10.37 5.91
N MET A 199 -28.56 11.30 6.10
CA MET A 199 -28.26 12.72 6.41
C MET A 199 -27.56 12.88 7.78
N GLN A 200 -27.95 12.08 8.77
CA GLN A 200 -27.37 12.10 10.12
C GLN A 200 -25.86 11.81 10.14
N ASN A 201 -25.33 11.10 9.14
CA ASN A 201 -23.90 10.82 8.99
C ASN A 201 -23.06 12.04 8.59
N PHE A 202 -23.66 13.16 8.21
CA PHE A 202 -22.96 14.42 7.92
C PHE A 202 -22.99 15.42 9.09
N CYS A 203 -23.58 15.08 10.25
CA CYS A 203 -23.64 16.00 11.39
C CYS A 203 -22.28 16.19 12.09
N ASP A 204 -21.43 15.16 12.06
CA ASP A 204 -20.12 15.10 12.71
C ASP A 204 -18.93 15.31 11.76
N ILE A 205 -19.17 15.50 10.46
CA ILE A 205 -18.12 15.77 9.44
C ILE A 205 -17.58 17.21 9.53
N GLY A 206 -18.30 18.17 10.13
CA GLY A 206 -17.88 19.58 10.13
C GLY A 206 -18.19 20.30 8.80
N PRO A 207 -17.58 21.46 8.49
CA PRO A 207 -17.92 22.25 7.29
C PRO A 207 -17.43 21.64 5.96
N HIS A 208 -16.43 20.77 6.02
CA HIS A 208 -15.86 19.98 4.93
C HIS A 208 -15.21 18.72 5.53
N GLY A 209 -15.04 17.67 4.73
CA GLY A 209 -14.41 16.42 5.15
C GLY A 209 -15.01 15.20 4.47
N THR A 210 -14.43 14.03 4.73
CA THR A 210 -14.88 12.74 4.17
C THR A 210 -15.03 11.68 5.27
N LYS A 211 -16.06 10.84 5.14
CA LYS A 211 -16.40 9.77 6.07
C LYS A 211 -16.66 8.48 5.29
N ILE A 212 -15.85 7.47 5.54
CA ILE A 212 -15.87 6.17 4.89
C ILE A 212 -16.29 5.14 5.93
N ILE A 213 -17.30 4.33 5.63
CA ILE A 213 -17.69 3.17 6.45
C ILE A 213 -17.54 1.93 5.58
N VAL A 214 -16.58 1.08 5.92
CA VAL A 214 -16.37 -0.23 5.29
C VAL A 214 -17.06 -1.29 6.14
N PHE A 215 -18.01 -2.01 5.56
CA PHE A 215 -18.87 -2.98 6.23
C PHE A 215 -18.85 -4.32 5.49
N ASN A 216 -19.47 -5.35 6.08
CA ASN A 216 -19.27 -6.74 5.67
C ASN A 216 -17.76 -7.07 5.60
N LEU A 217 -17.06 -6.78 6.70
CA LEU A 217 -15.61 -6.98 6.87
C LEU A 217 -15.23 -8.45 6.66
N TRP A 218 -14.05 -8.69 6.09
CA TRP A 218 -13.60 -10.05 5.75
C TRP A 218 -13.21 -10.87 6.99
N SER A 219 -13.51 -12.17 6.95
CA SER A 219 -13.04 -13.16 7.92
C SER A 219 -11.80 -13.91 7.43
N ASN A 220 -10.99 -14.35 8.39
CA ASN A 220 -9.87 -15.25 8.21
C ASN A 220 -10.33 -16.71 7.96
N GLY A 221 -9.38 -17.62 7.74
CA GLY A 221 -9.66 -19.04 7.48
C GLY A 221 -10.33 -19.82 8.63
N ASP A 222 -10.33 -19.25 9.84
CA ASP A 222 -10.98 -19.83 11.04
C ASP A 222 -12.41 -19.29 11.23
N GLY A 223 -12.88 -18.40 10.35
CA GLY A 223 -14.20 -17.75 10.41
C GLY A 223 -14.26 -16.48 11.26
N ASN A 224 -13.20 -16.16 12.01
CA ASN A 224 -13.10 -14.92 12.79
C ASN A 224 -12.79 -13.73 11.86
N LEU A 225 -13.25 -12.53 12.20
CA LEU A 225 -12.89 -11.31 11.45
C LEU A 225 -11.36 -11.14 11.39
N GLU A 226 -10.82 -10.65 10.27
CA GLU A 226 -9.37 -10.42 10.16
C GLU A 226 -8.90 -9.23 11.03
N LEU A 227 -9.80 -8.27 11.25
CA LEU A 227 -9.63 -7.15 12.19
C LEU A 227 -10.31 -7.47 13.53
N ASP A 228 -9.52 -7.43 14.59
CA ASP A 228 -9.97 -7.52 15.99
C ASP A 228 -10.14 -6.10 16.55
N PHE A 229 -11.31 -5.83 17.15
CA PHE A 229 -11.66 -4.55 17.74
C PHE A 229 -11.88 -4.62 19.26
N ASP A 230 -11.70 -5.81 19.86
CA ASP A 230 -12.27 -6.21 21.14
C ASP A 230 -11.22 -6.72 22.14
N THR A 231 -10.11 -7.32 21.68
CA THR A 231 -8.97 -7.68 22.57
C THR A 231 -8.33 -6.45 23.22
N ASN A 232 -8.31 -5.31 22.51
CA ASN A 232 -7.90 -4.03 23.07
C ASN A 232 -8.89 -2.94 22.62
N PRO A 233 -9.69 -2.34 23.52
CA PRO A 233 -10.68 -1.33 23.15
C PRO A 233 -10.05 -0.06 22.56
N GLU A 234 -8.77 0.22 22.85
CA GLU A 234 -8.04 1.38 22.32
C GLU A 234 -7.26 1.08 21.02
N ASP A 235 -7.42 -0.08 20.39
CA ASP A 235 -6.67 -0.45 19.18
C ASP A 235 -7.56 -1.15 18.14
N ILE A 236 -7.01 -1.34 16.95
CA ILE A 236 -7.53 -2.30 15.96
C ILE A 236 -6.37 -3.24 15.68
N MET A 237 -6.58 -4.52 15.99
CA MET A 237 -5.55 -5.54 15.94
C MET A 237 -5.76 -6.51 14.78
N ILE A 238 -4.74 -7.26 14.41
CA ILE A 238 -4.91 -8.42 13.50
C ILE A 238 -5.27 -9.64 14.35
N SER A 239 -6.35 -10.33 14.01
CA SER A 239 -6.79 -11.53 14.71
C SER A 239 -5.72 -12.62 14.72
N GLY A 240 -5.55 -13.29 15.86
CA GLY A 240 -4.44 -14.22 16.10
C GLY A 240 -3.11 -13.55 16.47
N ALA A 241 -3.13 -12.28 16.90
CA ALA A 241 -1.98 -11.59 17.49
C ALA A 241 -1.37 -12.40 18.66
N PRO A 242 -0.03 -12.47 18.80
CA PRO A 242 0.60 -13.15 19.93
C PRO A 242 0.28 -12.45 21.26
N ASN A 243 -0.22 -13.19 22.25
CA ASN A 243 -0.35 -12.70 23.62
C ASN A 243 1.03 -12.67 24.31
N PRO A 244 1.57 -11.49 24.70
CA PRO A 244 2.89 -11.43 25.32
C PRO A 244 2.94 -12.01 26.74
N GLU A 245 1.80 -12.11 27.43
CA GLU A 245 1.75 -12.58 28.83
C GLU A 245 1.98 -14.09 28.95
N GLU A 246 1.52 -14.85 27.95
CA GLU A 246 1.76 -16.30 27.80
C GLU A 246 3.24 -16.62 27.53
N ILE A 247 4.02 -15.65 27.03
CA ILE A 247 5.44 -15.83 26.74
C ILE A 247 6.25 -15.86 28.05
N SER A 248 6.47 -17.05 28.59
CA SER A 248 7.18 -17.28 29.87
C SER A 248 8.64 -16.81 29.87
N ASN A 249 9.33 -16.85 28.73
CA ASN A 249 10.71 -16.41 28.60
C ASN A 249 10.78 -14.88 28.44
N SER A 250 11.36 -14.19 29.43
CA SER A 250 11.47 -12.73 29.48
C SER A 250 12.15 -12.10 28.25
N VAL A 251 13.19 -12.75 27.70
CA VAL A 251 13.89 -12.25 26.50
C VAL A 251 13.00 -12.39 25.26
N LYS A 252 12.28 -13.50 25.10
CA LYS A 252 11.27 -13.64 24.02
C LYS A 252 10.16 -12.61 24.18
N ARG A 253 9.61 -12.43 25.38
CA ARG A 253 8.56 -11.43 25.69
C ARG A 253 9.01 -10.01 25.36
N ALA A 254 10.23 -9.63 25.75
CA ALA A 254 10.82 -8.32 25.45
C ALA A 254 11.07 -8.12 23.94
N ASN A 255 11.32 -9.19 23.19
CA ASN A 255 11.41 -9.12 21.73
C ASN A 255 10.03 -9.01 21.09
N GLU A 256 9.02 -9.74 21.53
CA GLU A 256 7.67 -9.67 20.94
C GLU A 256 6.99 -8.32 21.22
N ASN A 257 7.18 -7.78 22.43
CA ASN A 257 6.73 -6.44 22.80
C ASN A 257 7.49 -5.31 22.09
N HIS A 258 8.58 -5.59 21.38
CA HIS A 258 9.31 -4.57 20.62
C HIS A 258 8.49 -4.05 19.44
N LEU A 259 8.61 -2.75 19.19
CA LEU A 259 7.96 -1.99 18.11
C LEU A 259 7.90 -2.75 16.77
N ALA A 260 9.03 -3.33 16.34
CA ALA A 260 9.21 -4.07 15.08
C ALA A 260 8.41 -5.38 14.92
N ASN A 261 7.88 -5.92 16.02
CA ASN A 261 7.00 -7.09 16.00
C ASN A 261 5.55 -6.63 16.23
N ARG A 262 5.30 -5.76 17.21
CA ARG A 262 3.98 -5.15 17.47
C ARG A 262 3.36 -4.46 16.25
N LEU A 263 4.16 -3.79 15.42
CA LEU A 263 3.66 -3.11 14.20
C LEU A 263 2.98 -4.03 13.18
N ARG A 264 3.12 -5.36 13.32
CA ARG A 264 2.48 -6.34 12.41
C ARG A 264 1.01 -6.59 12.75
N TYR A 265 0.61 -6.33 14.00
CA TYR A 265 -0.67 -6.75 14.55
C TYR A 265 -1.36 -5.71 15.45
N SER A 266 -0.76 -4.54 15.69
CA SER A 266 -1.35 -3.41 16.43
C SER A 266 -1.35 -2.17 15.54
N LEU A 267 -2.53 -1.68 15.14
CA LEU A 267 -2.67 -0.54 14.24
C LEU A 267 -2.14 0.73 14.92
N ARG A 268 -2.42 0.92 16.22
CA ARG A 268 -1.86 2.02 17.02
C ARG A 268 -0.35 2.11 16.92
N VAL A 269 0.35 0.96 16.91
CA VAL A 269 1.81 0.91 16.79
C VAL A 269 2.29 1.11 15.35
N TYR A 270 1.59 0.60 14.34
CA TYR A 270 1.97 0.85 12.95
C TYR A 270 1.77 2.33 12.57
N THR A 271 0.61 2.89 12.90
CA THR A 271 0.25 4.30 12.66
C THR A 271 1.18 5.28 13.38
N SER A 272 1.71 4.94 14.57
CA SER A 272 2.63 5.84 15.28
C SER A 272 3.96 6.08 14.58
N VAL A 273 4.38 5.17 13.68
CA VAL A 273 5.63 5.25 12.90
C VAL A 273 5.41 5.47 11.40
N LEU A 274 4.16 5.47 10.94
CA LEU A 274 3.77 5.39 9.52
C LEU A 274 4.27 6.58 8.68
N TYR A 275 4.37 7.75 9.31
CA TYR A 275 4.86 8.99 8.73
C TYR A 275 6.09 9.48 9.50
N LEU A 276 7.14 9.88 8.78
CA LEU A 276 8.42 10.31 9.36
C LEU A 276 8.28 11.67 10.09
N GLN A 277 7.47 12.55 9.53
CA GLN A 277 7.12 13.88 10.03
C GLN A 277 5.64 14.16 9.75
N LEU A 278 4.97 14.90 10.64
CA LEU A 278 3.62 15.44 10.43
C LEU A 278 3.55 16.78 11.18
N PRO A 279 2.76 17.78 10.75
CA PRO A 279 2.62 19.05 11.48
C PRO A 279 2.09 18.82 12.89
N ASP A 280 2.60 19.51 13.90
CA ASP A 280 2.27 19.21 15.32
C ASP A 280 0.80 19.45 15.71
N TYR A 281 0.00 20.06 14.84
CA TYR A 281 -1.46 20.16 14.99
C TYR A 281 -2.21 18.89 14.54
N PHE A 282 -1.68 18.12 13.57
CA PHE A 282 -2.42 17.02 12.91
C PHE A 282 -2.62 15.80 13.82
N ARG A 283 -3.86 15.41 14.09
CA ARG A 283 -4.20 14.29 14.98
C ARG A 283 -4.60 13.05 14.18
N ILE A 284 -4.06 11.90 14.55
CA ILE A 284 -4.63 10.60 14.18
C ILE A 284 -5.27 10.04 15.43
N ILE A 285 -6.59 9.93 15.44
CA ILE A 285 -7.38 9.39 16.55
C ILE A 285 -7.79 7.99 16.17
N LEU A 286 -7.49 7.02 17.03
CA LEU A 286 -7.87 5.61 16.84
C LEU A 286 -8.69 5.19 18.05
N ARG A 287 -9.88 4.63 17.85
CA ARG A 287 -10.76 4.13 18.93
C ARG A 287 -10.93 5.15 20.06
N GLY A 288 -11.28 6.39 19.70
CA GLY A 288 -11.39 7.54 20.61
C GLY A 288 -10.09 8.11 21.22
N GLN A 289 -8.91 7.49 21.05
CA GLN A 289 -7.64 7.95 21.65
C GLN A 289 -6.58 8.33 20.60
N GLU A 290 -5.98 9.52 20.73
CA GLU A 290 -4.86 9.99 19.88
C GLU A 290 -3.69 8.99 19.84
N VAL A 291 -3.23 8.66 18.63
CA VAL A 291 -2.03 7.87 18.37
C VAL A 291 -0.79 8.75 18.56
N LYS A 292 -0.13 8.60 19.71
CA LYS A 292 1.14 9.28 20.00
C LYS A 292 2.20 8.84 18.99
N ARG A 293 2.73 9.81 18.22
CA ARG A 293 3.77 9.60 17.20
C ARG A 293 5.07 9.11 17.84
N HIS A 294 5.73 8.16 17.18
CA HIS A 294 6.96 7.54 17.67
C HIS A 294 8.09 7.65 16.65
N ARG A 295 9.12 8.45 16.96
CA ARG A 295 10.28 8.61 16.07
C ARG A 295 11.27 7.47 16.32
N ILE A 296 11.35 6.49 15.40
CA ILE A 296 12.23 5.31 15.54
C ILE A 296 13.71 5.70 15.78
N ALA A 297 14.17 6.81 15.21
CA ALA A 297 15.53 7.33 15.45
C ALA A 297 15.80 7.68 16.92
N ALA A 298 14.76 7.98 17.71
CA ALA A 298 14.88 8.24 19.14
C ALA A 298 15.08 6.97 19.99
N ASP A 299 14.86 5.77 19.44
CA ASP A 299 15.18 4.49 20.09
C ASP A 299 16.65 4.07 19.90
N LEU A 300 17.43 4.87 19.18
CA LEU A 300 18.82 4.57 18.87
C LEU A 300 19.79 5.18 19.91
N ILE A 301 20.88 4.47 20.16
CA ILE A 301 22.05 4.89 20.93
C ILE A 301 23.32 4.70 20.10
N TYR A 302 24.36 5.48 20.39
CA TYR A 302 25.56 5.62 19.55
C TYR A 302 25.20 5.96 18.09
N LEU A 303 24.37 6.99 17.93
CA LEU A 303 23.89 7.50 16.65
C LEU A 303 25.04 7.94 15.73
N GLU A 304 24.99 7.50 14.48
CA GLU A 304 25.81 7.98 13.37
C GLU A 304 24.90 8.41 12.21
N CYS A 305 25.33 9.40 11.42
CA CYS A 305 24.61 9.85 10.23
C CYS A 305 25.49 9.68 8.99
N ILE A 306 25.12 8.73 8.13
CA ILE A 306 25.93 8.34 6.96
C ILE A 306 25.23 8.78 5.67
N SER A 307 25.89 9.63 4.90
CA SER A 307 25.44 10.04 3.56
C SER A 307 25.63 8.92 2.54
N TYR A 308 24.66 8.78 1.63
CA TYR A 308 24.76 7.95 0.43
C TYR A 308 24.27 8.73 -0.79
N LYS A 309 25.05 8.71 -1.88
CA LYS A 309 24.70 9.35 -3.16
C LYS A 309 24.72 8.28 -4.27
N PRO A 310 23.57 7.75 -4.68
CA PRO A 310 23.50 6.80 -5.79
C PRO A 310 23.97 7.45 -7.10
N GLN A 311 24.62 6.67 -7.97
CA GLN A 311 25.07 7.13 -9.28
C GLN A 311 24.72 6.09 -10.36
N ILE A 312 23.90 6.46 -11.35
CA ILE A 312 23.63 5.63 -12.53
C ILE A 312 24.13 6.36 -13.77
N CYS A 313 24.98 5.74 -14.58
CA CYS A 313 25.39 6.24 -15.91
C CYS A 313 25.88 7.72 -15.92
N GLY A 314 26.45 8.20 -14.80
CA GLY A 314 26.92 9.58 -14.63
C GLY A 314 25.88 10.56 -14.05
N ILE A 315 24.61 10.17 -13.95
CA ILE A 315 23.58 10.91 -13.22
C ILE A 315 23.76 10.62 -11.73
N LYS A 316 23.74 11.67 -10.91
CA LYS A 316 23.72 11.58 -9.43
C LYS A 316 22.27 11.72 -8.98
N GLU A 317 21.79 10.74 -8.23
CA GLU A 317 20.50 10.83 -7.55
C GLU A 317 20.59 11.75 -6.32
N ALA A 318 19.45 12.01 -5.69
CA ALA A 318 19.36 12.72 -4.43
C ALA A 318 20.24 12.08 -3.32
N GLU A 319 20.71 12.91 -2.39
CA GLU A 319 21.49 12.49 -1.23
C GLU A 319 20.58 11.89 -0.15
N VAL A 320 20.85 10.64 0.22
CA VAL A 320 20.20 9.96 1.35
C VAL A 320 21.03 10.16 2.60
N LEU A 321 20.43 10.73 3.64
CA LEU A 321 21.00 10.69 4.99
C LEU A 321 20.44 9.47 5.72
N THR A 322 21.30 8.49 6.02
CA THR A 322 20.94 7.30 6.80
C THR A 322 21.36 7.52 8.25
N THR A 323 20.38 7.66 9.15
CA THR A 323 20.63 7.65 10.59
C THR A 323 20.70 6.20 11.05
N ILE A 324 21.83 5.77 11.61
CA ILE A 324 22.07 4.40 12.07
C ILE A 324 22.47 4.39 13.56
N GLY A 325 22.09 3.34 14.29
CA GLY A 325 22.46 3.19 15.69
C GLY A 325 22.14 1.80 16.25
N PHE A 326 22.49 1.59 17.51
CA PHE A 326 22.03 0.44 18.29
C PHE A 326 20.68 0.74 18.95
N LEU A 327 19.75 -0.20 18.93
CA LEU A 327 18.48 -0.10 19.65
C LEU A 327 18.71 -0.09 21.17
N LYS A 328 18.00 0.79 21.90
CA LYS A 328 17.91 0.74 23.37
C LYS A 328 17.48 -0.67 23.81
N GLY A 329 18.25 -1.30 24.70
CA GLY A 329 18.06 -2.70 25.09
C GLY A 329 18.87 -3.72 24.28
N ALA A 330 19.76 -3.27 23.39
CA ALA A 330 20.91 -4.08 22.95
C ALA A 330 21.78 -4.48 24.18
N PRO A 331 22.40 -5.68 24.19
CA PRO A 331 22.34 -6.75 23.19
C PRO A 331 21.10 -7.68 23.33
N THR A 332 20.28 -7.50 24.38
CA THR A 332 19.15 -8.37 24.73
C THR A 332 18.06 -8.41 23.66
N ILE A 333 17.75 -7.27 23.05
CA ILE A 333 16.83 -7.17 21.90
C ILE A 333 17.53 -7.70 20.64
N SER A 334 16.90 -8.67 19.96
CA SER A 334 17.43 -9.33 18.77
C SER A 334 17.02 -8.69 17.44
N VAL A 335 16.01 -7.81 17.47
CA VAL A 335 15.53 -7.03 16.32
C VAL A 335 16.68 -6.24 15.69
N HIS A 336 16.66 -6.11 14.37
CA HIS A 336 17.61 -5.33 13.57
C HIS A 336 16.99 -5.03 12.20
N GLY A 337 17.49 -3.99 11.52
CA GLY A 337 17.06 -3.63 10.16
C GLY A 337 16.79 -2.14 9.96
N PHE A 338 16.56 -1.74 8.71
CA PHE A 338 16.34 -0.34 8.33
C PHE A 338 14.86 -0.03 8.13
N ASN A 339 14.45 1.16 8.54
CA ASN A 339 13.12 1.70 8.37
C ASN A 339 13.17 2.68 7.20
N ILE A 340 12.66 2.23 6.05
CA ILE A 340 12.84 2.91 4.76
C ILE A 340 11.55 3.63 4.39
N TYR A 341 11.63 4.95 4.33
CA TYR A 341 10.55 5.85 3.95
C TYR A 341 10.72 6.29 2.49
N HIS A 342 9.64 6.74 1.85
CA HIS A 342 9.61 7.45 0.57
C HIS A 342 8.48 8.48 0.65
N LYS A 343 8.77 9.74 0.38
CA LYS A 343 7.84 10.89 0.50
C LYS A 343 7.07 10.84 1.81
N ASN A 344 7.81 10.97 2.91
CA ASN A 344 7.35 10.94 4.30
C ASN A 344 6.74 9.60 4.77
N ARG A 345 6.46 8.64 3.87
CA ARG A 345 5.68 7.43 4.15
C ARG A 345 6.54 6.18 4.33
N LEU A 346 6.33 5.43 5.41
CA LEU A 346 7.05 4.19 5.73
C LEU A 346 6.66 3.07 4.75
N ILE A 347 7.62 2.61 3.93
CA ILE A 347 7.44 1.52 2.97
C ILE A 347 7.94 0.18 3.53
N LEU A 348 9.16 0.16 4.10
CA LEU A 348 9.77 -1.05 4.65
C LEU A 348 10.17 -0.88 6.13
N PRO A 349 9.38 -1.37 7.10
CA PRO A 349 9.75 -1.38 8.52
C PRO A 349 10.79 -2.46 8.84
N PHE A 350 11.82 -2.10 9.62
CA PHE A 350 12.88 -2.98 10.14
C PHE A 350 13.43 -4.00 9.11
N HIS A 351 13.68 -3.55 7.89
CA HIS A 351 14.15 -4.36 6.77
C HIS A 351 15.55 -4.94 7.05
N ARG A 352 15.64 -6.27 7.18
CA ARG A 352 16.89 -6.98 7.50
C ARG A 352 17.79 -7.09 6.27
N VAL A 353 18.91 -6.38 6.29
CA VAL A 353 19.91 -6.44 5.21
C VAL A 353 20.99 -7.51 5.42
N LEU A 354 21.22 -7.94 6.67
CA LEU A 354 22.12 -9.04 7.04
C LEU A 354 21.34 -10.29 7.46
N SER A 355 21.98 -11.46 7.34
CA SER A 355 21.39 -12.74 7.77
C SER A 355 21.41 -12.88 9.29
N SER A 356 20.25 -13.20 9.87
CA SER A 356 20.09 -13.43 11.31
C SER A 356 20.77 -14.71 11.83
N ALA A 357 21.50 -15.45 10.97
CA ALA A 357 22.40 -16.53 11.38
C ALA A 357 23.73 -16.02 11.98
N SER A 358 24.06 -14.73 11.82
CA SER A 358 25.21 -14.10 12.48
C SER A 358 24.77 -13.27 13.69
N SER A 359 25.67 -13.10 14.66
CA SER A 359 25.54 -12.06 15.68
C SER A 359 25.78 -10.66 15.11
N LYS A 360 26.51 -10.55 13.99
CA LYS A 360 26.87 -9.25 13.39
C LYS A 360 25.64 -8.51 12.84
N GLY A 361 25.43 -7.29 13.35
CA GLY A 361 24.27 -6.44 13.02
C GLY A 361 23.07 -6.64 13.94
N ARG A 362 23.10 -7.56 14.91
CA ARG A 362 22.02 -7.74 15.89
C ARG A 362 21.81 -6.47 16.72
N SER A 363 20.56 -6.06 16.94
CA SER A 363 20.24 -4.78 17.61
C SER A 363 20.65 -3.51 16.83
N VAL A 364 21.25 -3.60 15.63
CA VAL A 364 21.51 -2.42 14.79
C VAL A 364 20.24 -2.08 14.01
N SER A 365 19.83 -0.82 14.07
CA SER A 365 18.67 -0.30 13.37
C SER A 365 19.01 1.04 12.71
N GLY A 366 18.31 1.37 11.63
CA GLY A 366 18.47 2.65 10.95
C GLY A 366 17.16 3.21 10.41
N VAL A 367 17.21 4.48 10.02
CA VAL A 367 16.11 5.26 9.44
C VAL A 367 16.65 6.05 8.25
N LEU A 368 15.94 6.02 7.13
CA LEU A 368 16.28 6.76 5.90
C LEU A 368 15.05 6.99 5.03
N GLU A 369 15.14 7.99 4.15
CA GLU A 369 14.13 8.36 3.15
C GLU A 369 14.72 8.26 1.73
N VAL A 370 13.94 7.75 0.78
CA VAL A 370 14.45 7.23 -0.51
C VAL A 370 13.48 7.51 -1.67
N ASP A 371 13.43 8.75 -2.12
CA ASP A 371 12.41 9.20 -3.09
C ASP A 371 12.71 8.85 -4.56
N PHE A 372 13.95 8.46 -4.88
CA PHE A 372 14.36 8.05 -6.24
C PHE A 372 14.04 6.59 -6.55
N ILE A 373 13.48 5.81 -5.61
CA ILE A 373 13.01 4.45 -5.86
C ILE A 373 11.49 4.42 -5.71
N LYS A 374 10.79 3.98 -6.75
CA LYS A 374 9.33 3.87 -6.72
C LYS A 374 8.88 2.72 -5.80
N PRO A 375 7.86 2.95 -4.95
CA PRO A 375 7.21 1.88 -4.21
C PRO A 375 6.39 0.97 -5.15
N THR A 376 6.03 -0.21 -4.66
CA THR A 376 5.01 -1.08 -5.28
C THR A 376 3.60 -0.49 -5.11
N HIS A 377 2.63 -1.00 -5.88
CA HIS A 377 1.23 -0.50 -5.88
C HIS A 377 0.56 -0.48 -4.49
N ASP A 378 0.90 -1.46 -3.64
CA ASP A 378 0.42 -1.59 -2.26
C ASP A 378 1.19 -0.72 -1.23
N LYS A 379 2.26 -0.06 -1.68
CA LYS A 379 3.22 0.71 -0.87
C LYS A 379 3.88 -0.07 0.28
N GLN A 380 3.99 -1.41 0.16
CA GLN A 380 4.63 -2.28 1.18
C GLN A 380 6.03 -2.77 0.77
N ASP A 381 6.49 -2.43 -0.43
CA ASP A 381 7.83 -2.73 -0.93
C ASP A 381 8.25 -1.70 -2.00
N PHE A 382 9.44 -1.85 -2.56
CA PHE A 382 9.96 -1.06 -3.68
C PHE A 382 10.12 -1.90 -4.96
N GLU A 383 10.02 -1.25 -6.12
CA GLU A 383 10.41 -1.81 -7.41
C GLU A 383 11.84 -2.38 -7.34
N LYS A 384 12.03 -3.64 -7.79
CA LYS A 384 13.31 -4.39 -7.68
C LYS A 384 14.36 -3.97 -8.72
N SER A 385 14.51 -2.67 -8.86
CA SER A 385 15.45 -1.96 -9.72
C SER A 385 16.92 -2.15 -9.32
N GLN A 386 17.83 -1.76 -10.21
CA GLN A 386 19.27 -1.71 -9.90
C GLN A 386 19.59 -0.71 -8.76
N LEU A 387 18.79 0.36 -8.61
CA LEU A 387 18.89 1.29 -7.49
C LEU A 387 18.61 0.60 -6.16
N PHE A 388 17.51 -0.17 -6.08
CA PHE A 388 17.15 -0.91 -4.88
C PHE A 388 18.25 -1.91 -4.48
N GLN A 389 18.80 -2.68 -5.43
CA GLN A 389 19.89 -3.62 -5.13
C GLN A 389 21.16 -2.91 -4.65
N ARG A 390 21.50 -1.73 -5.20
CA ARG A 390 22.65 -0.93 -4.77
C ARG A 390 22.45 -0.31 -3.39
N LEU A 391 21.25 0.21 -3.09
CA LEU A 391 20.89 0.70 -1.77
C LEU A 391 20.99 -0.43 -0.73
N ILE A 392 20.35 -1.57 -0.96
CA ILE A 392 20.38 -2.72 -0.05
C ILE A 392 21.82 -3.21 0.18
N ASN A 393 22.70 -3.17 -0.83
CA ASN A 393 24.12 -3.49 -0.62
C ASN A 393 24.86 -2.42 0.19
N ARG A 394 24.65 -1.11 -0.07
CA ARG A 394 25.25 -0.05 0.76
C ARG A 394 24.79 -0.13 2.22
N LEU A 395 23.52 -0.45 2.48
CA LEU A 395 23.01 -0.64 3.84
C LEU A 395 23.68 -1.83 4.56
N LYS A 396 24.06 -2.90 3.84
CA LYS A 396 24.91 -3.99 4.41
C LYS A 396 26.29 -3.47 4.78
N GLU A 397 26.92 -2.71 3.89
CA GLU A 397 28.26 -2.14 4.12
C GLU A 397 28.22 -1.21 5.35
N MET A 398 27.32 -0.23 5.39
CA MET A 398 27.07 0.65 6.54
C MET A 398 26.87 -0.13 7.84
N THR A 399 26.07 -1.22 7.82
CA THR A 399 25.85 -2.06 9.01
C THR A 399 27.13 -2.74 9.47
N ASN A 400 27.99 -3.18 8.54
CA ASN A 400 29.27 -3.81 8.88
C ASN A 400 30.28 -2.80 9.41
N GLU A 401 30.42 -1.66 8.74
CA GLU A 401 31.28 -0.53 9.13
C GLU A 401 30.94 -0.05 10.55
N TYR A 402 29.66 0.27 10.78
CA TYR A 402 29.13 0.69 12.07
C TYR A 402 29.35 -0.37 13.16
N TRP A 403 29.04 -1.64 12.86
CA TRP A 403 29.23 -2.75 13.81
C TRP A 403 30.68 -2.88 14.27
N ASP A 404 31.63 -2.88 13.34
CA ASP A 404 33.02 -3.14 13.67
C ASP A 404 33.64 -2.02 14.54
N ILE A 405 33.07 -0.80 14.50
CA ILE A 405 33.42 0.33 15.37
C ILE A 405 32.69 0.28 16.73
N TYR A 406 31.39 -0.01 16.75
CA TYR A 406 30.54 0.21 17.93
C TYR A 406 30.17 -1.05 18.74
N SER A 407 30.33 -2.26 18.21
CA SER A 407 29.93 -3.52 18.87
C SER A 407 30.51 -3.72 20.27
N GLU A 408 31.80 -3.44 20.46
CA GLU A 408 32.48 -3.58 21.76
C GLU A 408 31.87 -2.67 22.84
N LYS A 409 31.41 -1.46 22.46
CA LYS A 409 30.78 -0.49 23.38
C LYS A 409 29.42 -0.95 23.91
N ILE A 410 28.79 -1.94 23.26
CA ILE A 410 27.54 -2.59 23.65
C ILE A 410 27.78 -3.90 24.44
N GLY A 411 29.05 -4.31 24.61
CA GLY A 411 29.40 -5.58 25.25
C GLY A 411 29.30 -6.79 24.32
N TYR A 412 29.21 -6.59 22.99
CA TYR A 412 29.37 -7.70 22.05
C TYR A 412 30.84 -8.12 21.97
N VAL A 413 31.16 -9.30 22.50
CA VAL A 413 32.48 -9.91 22.36
C VAL A 413 32.70 -10.29 20.89
N LYS A 414 33.68 -9.65 20.24
CA LYS A 414 34.15 -10.09 18.91
C LYS A 414 34.83 -11.46 19.08
N PRO A 415 34.50 -12.47 18.25
CA PRO A 415 35.25 -13.72 18.27
C PRO A 415 36.72 -13.44 17.94
N PRO A 416 37.69 -14.15 18.53
CA PRO A 416 39.10 -13.95 18.23
C PRO A 416 39.34 -14.04 16.72
N ARG A 417 40.04 -13.06 16.14
CA ARG A 417 40.55 -13.20 14.78
C ARG A 417 41.51 -14.39 14.79
N VAL A 418 41.11 -15.49 14.17
CA VAL A 418 42.01 -16.61 13.90
C VAL A 418 43.05 -16.09 12.92
N SER A 419 44.18 -15.62 13.46
CA SER A 419 45.36 -15.29 12.69
C SER A 419 45.76 -16.54 11.93
N ALA A 420 45.73 -16.47 10.58
CA ALA A 420 46.18 -17.58 9.75
C ALA A 420 47.59 -17.98 10.20
N ALA A 421 47.77 -19.24 10.60
CA ALA A 421 49.07 -19.74 11.00
C ALA A 421 50.05 -19.56 9.82
N PRO A 422 51.30 -19.14 10.07
CA PRO A 422 52.27 -18.92 9.00
C PRO A 422 52.46 -20.22 8.22
N THR A 423 52.29 -20.14 6.91
CA THR A 423 52.33 -21.30 6.00
C THR A 423 53.67 -22.02 6.15
N PRO A 424 53.70 -23.34 6.47
CA PRO A 424 54.94 -24.09 6.51
C PRO A 424 55.57 -24.15 5.10
N PRO A 425 56.91 -24.19 4.98
CA PRO A 425 57.58 -24.22 3.68
C PRO A 425 57.16 -25.41 2.81
N LEU A 426 57.06 -25.18 1.51
CA LEU A 426 56.76 -26.21 0.51
C LEU A 426 57.87 -27.27 0.48
N LEU A 427 57.53 -28.52 0.83
CA LEU A 427 58.36 -29.68 0.55
C LEU A 427 57.93 -30.33 -0.78
N LEU A 428 58.91 -30.91 -1.48
CA LEU A 428 58.78 -31.40 -2.85
C LEU A 428 57.90 -32.67 -2.95
N PRO A 429 57.23 -32.91 -4.10
CA PRO A 429 56.37 -34.07 -4.30
C PRO A 429 57.18 -35.38 -4.45
N PRO A 430 56.67 -36.52 -3.94
CA PRO A 430 57.27 -37.84 -4.15
C PRO A 430 56.97 -38.39 -5.57
N PRO A 431 57.80 -39.33 -6.08
CA PRO A 431 57.62 -39.96 -7.39
C PRO A 431 56.46 -40.98 -7.44
N PRO A 432 55.95 -41.34 -8.64
CA PRO A 432 54.77 -42.19 -8.80
C PRO A 432 55.03 -43.69 -8.54
N PRO A 433 53.99 -44.47 -8.17
CA PRO A 433 54.11 -45.90 -7.87
C PRO A 433 54.13 -46.79 -9.13
N VAL A 434 54.87 -47.91 -9.03
CA VAL A 434 54.88 -49.01 -10.00
C VAL A 434 53.90 -50.11 -9.54
N MET A 435 53.29 -50.84 -10.49
CA MET A 435 52.20 -51.81 -10.21
C MET A 435 52.65 -53.29 -10.12
N LEU A 436 51.72 -54.10 -9.58
CA LEU A 436 51.55 -55.57 -9.70
C LEU A 436 52.35 -56.46 -8.73
N PRO A 437 51.87 -57.70 -8.42
CA PRO A 437 50.54 -58.31 -8.72
C PRO A 437 49.77 -58.80 -7.47
N ILE A 438 48.56 -59.34 -7.70
CA ILE A 438 47.62 -59.89 -6.70
C ILE A 438 47.94 -61.37 -6.39
N ALA A 439 47.61 -61.84 -5.17
CA ALA A 439 47.52 -63.26 -4.81
C ALA A 439 46.21 -63.57 -4.04
N ASN A 440 45.69 -64.80 -4.17
CA ASN A 440 44.42 -65.26 -3.59
C ASN A 440 44.62 -66.06 -2.28
N GLY A 441 43.61 -66.15 -1.39
CA GLY A 441 43.67 -67.12 -0.27
C GLY A 441 42.58 -67.02 0.82
N ALA A 442 41.48 -67.75 0.63
CA ALA A 442 40.32 -67.98 1.50
C ALA A 442 40.47 -68.16 3.05
N ALA A 443 39.34 -67.98 3.75
CA ALA A 443 38.76 -68.82 4.84
C ALA A 443 38.32 -68.13 6.16
N GLU A 444 37.31 -68.74 6.80
CA GLU A 444 36.50 -68.32 7.98
C GLU A 444 36.94 -69.07 9.29
N PRO A 445 36.28 -69.06 10.49
CA PRO A 445 34.87 -68.73 10.82
C PRO A 445 34.51 -67.99 12.16
N SER A 446 33.38 -67.27 12.09
CA SER A 446 32.23 -67.14 13.04
C SER A 446 32.30 -67.45 14.57
N LYS A 447 31.76 -66.51 15.40
CA LYS A 447 30.68 -66.70 16.43
C LYS A 447 30.44 -65.41 17.27
N ARG A 448 29.27 -65.10 17.90
CA ARG A 448 27.84 -65.45 17.71
C ARG A 448 26.93 -64.73 18.76
N SER A 449 26.03 -63.81 18.37
CA SER A 449 24.82 -63.42 19.16
C SER A 449 23.88 -62.47 18.40
N ALA A 450 22.56 -62.58 18.61
CA ALA A 450 21.46 -61.75 18.04
C ALA A 450 20.15 -61.99 18.87
N PRO A 451 18.96 -61.40 18.59
CA PRO A 451 18.58 -60.38 17.57
C PRO A 451 17.63 -59.24 18.07
N ALA A 452 17.26 -58.34 17.13
CA ALA A 452 16.04 -57.50 17.08
C ALA A 452 15.88 -56.29 18.04
N PRO A 453 14.99 -55.31 17.75
CA PRO A 453 14.23 -55.04 16.50
C PRO A 453 14.67 -53.74 15.79
N ALA A 454 14.10 -53.43 14.62
CA ALA A 454 14.41 -52.23 13.84
C ALA A 454 13.39 -51.08 14.03
N PRO A 455 13.83 -49.81 14.12
CA PRO A 455 12.95 -48.64 14.02
C PRO A 455 12.64 -48.26 12.57
N ALA A 456 11.50 -47.62 12.34
CA ALA A 456 11.06 -47.14 11.02
C ALA A 456 11.86 -45.90 10.54
N PRO A 457 11.97 -45.65 9.22
CA PRO A 457 12.71 -44.51 8.70
C PRO A 457 11.99 -43.18 8.98
N THR A 458 12.54 -42.37 9.88
CA THR A 458 12.14 -40.98 10.10
C THR A 458 12.41 -40.13 8.85
N GLN A 459 11.39 -39.39 8.40
CA GLN A 459 11.55 -38.44 7.30
C GLN A 459 12.46 -37.26 7.70
N PRO A 460 13.20 -36.63 6.77
CA PRO A 460 14.04 -35.49 7.09
C PRO A 460 13.23 -34.28 7.57
N LEU A 461 13.65 -33.67 8.69
CA LEU A 461 13.11 -32.37 9.12
C LEU A 461 13.35 -31.33 8.01
N ARG A 462 12.28 -30.76 7.47
CA ARG A 462 12.38 -29.59 6.60
C ARG A 462 12.80 -28.38 7.43
N SER A 463 13.84 -27.69 7.00
CA SER A 463 14.25 -26.40 7.55
C SER A 463 13.21 -25.32 7.18
N HIS A 464 12.45 -24.84 8.17
CA HIS A 464 11.51 -23.73 8.00
C HIS A 464 12.26 -22.39 7.88
N GLY A 465 12.84 -22.15 6.72
CA GLY A 465 13.28 -20.85 6.23
C GLY A 465 12.35 -20.35 5.14
N SER A 466 12.17 -19.02 5.04
CA SER A 466 11.30 -18.36 4.06
C SER A 466 9.80 -18.64 4.20
N TYR A 467 9.20 -18.17 5.30
CA TYR A 467 7.78 -17.82 5.30
C TYR A 467 7.56 -16.59 4.41
N VAL A 468 7.25 -16.83 3.13
CA VAL A 468 6.55 -15.83 2.32
C VAL A 468 5.09 -15.91 2.72
N ASN A 469 4.51 -14.83 3.25
CA ASN A 469 3.11 -14.82 3.66
C ASN A 469 2.18 -14.86 2.44
N ALA A 470 1.88 -16.07 1.99
CA ALA A 470 0.69 -16.37 1.21
C ALA A 470 -0.48 -16.48 2.19
N VAL A 471 -1.14 -15.34 2.45
CA VAL A 471 -2.42 -15.32 3.16
C VAL A 471 -3.44 -16.07 2.29
N PRO A 472 -4.26 -16.99 2.84
CA PRO A 472 -5.35 -17.61 2.10
C PRO A 472 -6.31 -16.55 1.54
N ILE A 473 -6.96 -16.85 0.41
CA ILE A 473 -8.00 -15.99 -0.14
C ILE A 473 -9.13 -15.90 0.89
N ALA A 474 -9.48 -14.68 1.32
CA ALA A 474 -10.54 -14.45 2.29
C ALA A 474 -11.92 -14.69 1.66
N PHE A 475 -12.85 -15.23 2.45
CA PHE A 475 -14.19 -15.59 1.99
C PHE A 475 -15.24 -14.59 2.51
N ALA A 476 -16.27 -14.35 1.70
CA ALA A 476 -17.43 -13.56 2.12
C ALA A 476 -18.22 -14.32 3.21
N PRO A 477 -18.92 -13.61 4.12
CA PRO A 477 -19.92 -14.23 4.96
C PRO A 477 -20.96 -14.99 4.10
N PRO A 478 -21.44 -16.17 4.52
CA PRO A 478 -22.47 -16.89 3.78
C PRO A 478 -23.78 -16.09 3.78
N GLY A 479 -24.25 -15.69 2.59
CA GLY A 479 -25.46 -14.90 2.43
C GLY A 479 -26.69 -15.59 3.01
N PHE A 480 -27.46 -14.87 3.83
CA PHE A 480 -28.65 -15.43 4.48
C PHE A 480 -29.76 -15.71 3.46
N HIS A 481 -29.99 -16.99 3.17
CA HIS A 481 -31.19 -17.43 2.48
C HIS A 481 -32.44 -17.10 3.32
N SER A 482 -33.11 -16.00 2.95
CA SER A 482 -34.44 -15.66 3.49
C SER A 482 -35.41 -16.82 3.22
N ALA A 483 -35.87 -17.49 4.28
CA ALA A 483 -36.80 -18.61 4.15
C ALA A 483 -38.09 -18.15 3.44
N PRO A 484 -38.58 -18.88 2.42
CA PRO A 484 -39.70 -18.43 1.61
C PRO A 484 -41.00 -18.43 2.44
N VAL A 485 -41.52 -17.23 2.69
CA VAL A 485 -42.87 -17.03 3.26
C VAL A 485 -43.89 -17.69 2.34
N LYS A 486 -44.60 -18.71 2.84
CA LYS A 486 -45.71 -19.33 2.12
C LYS A 486 -46.76 -18.28 1.78
N ARG A 487 -47.17 -18.22 0.52
CA ARG A 487 -48.44 -17.62 0.10
C ARG A 487 -49.39 -18.75 -0.24
N ASP A 488 -50.50 -18.86 0.47
CA ASP A 488 -51.54 -19.81 0.13
C ASP A 488 -52.24 -19.38 -1.16
N ALA A 489 -52.37 -20.32 -2.10
CA ALA A 489 -53.15 -20.17 -3.32
C ALA A 489 -53.98 -21.45 -3.50
N VAL A 490 -55.30 -21.31 -3.41
CA VAL A 490 -56.24 -22.44 -3.40
C VAL A 490 -56.49 -22.94 -4.82
N ALA A 491 -56.35 -24.26 -5.02
CA ALA A 491 -56.91 -25.00 -6.15
C ALA A 491 -57.56 -26.31 -5.64
N PRO A 492 -58.81 -26.63 -6.03
CA PRO A 492 -59.52 -27.83 -5.57
C PRO A 492 -59.23 -29.05 -6.48
N GLY A 493 -59.57 -30.29 -6.07
CA GLY A 493 -59.74 -31.34 -7.08
C GLY A 493 -59.64 -32.84 -6.77
N ALA A 494 -59.42 -33.29 -5.52
CA ALA A 494 -59.59 -34.70 -5.09
C ALA A 494 -58.68 -35.81 -5.75
N PRO A 495 -58.61 -37.05 -5.19
CA PRO A 495 -57.53 -38.00 -5.52
C PRO A 495 -57.94 -39.46 -5.83
N THR A 496 -57.06 -40.18 -6.56
CA THR A 496 -56.85 -41.65 -6.55
C THR A 496 -55.47 -41.93 -7.17
N GLY A 497 -54.64 -42.88 -6.72
CA GLY A 497 -54.67 -43.78 -5.56
C GLY A 497 -53.53 -44.82 -5.67
N TYR A 498 -53.15 -45.47 -4.56
CA TYR A 498 -52.15 -46.59 -4.47
C TYR A 498 -50.69 -46.20 -4.85
N SER A 499 -49.61 -46.37 -4.05
CA SER A 499 -49.22 -47.24 -2.93
C SER A 499 -48.71 -48.65 -3.30
N LEU A 500 -47.37 -48.84 -3.42
CA LEU A 500 -46.55 -49.65 -2.49
C LEU A 500 -45.02 -49.69 -2.81
N SER A 501 -44.22 -50.00 -1.77
CA SER A 501 -42.93 -50.75 -1.73
C SER A 501 -41.72 -50.45 -2.65
N SER A 502 -40.56 -50.25 -2.00
CA SER A 502 -39.18 -50.55 -2.46
C SER A 502 -38.78 -52.01 -2.07
N PRO A 503 -37.51 -52.53 -2.10
CA PRO A 503 -36.21 -51.94 -2.50
C PRO A 503 -35.19 -52.90 -3.23
N LYS A 504 -33.94 -52.41 -3.46
CA LYS A 504 -32.63 -53.13 -3.58
C LYS A 504 -32.39 -54.20 -4.69
N ALA A 505 -31.28 -54.03 -5.43
CA ALA A 505 -30.18 -55.02 -5.56
C ALA A 505 -28.95 -54.46 -6.33
N GLN A 506 -27.77 -55.07 -6.14
CA GLN A 506 -26.52 -54.83 -6.91
C GLN A 506 -26.00 -56.16 -7.47
N VAL A 507 -25.49 -56.20 -8.71
CA VAL A 507 -24.53 -57.20 -9.25
C VAL A 507 -23.61 -56.49 -10.27
N MET A 508 -22.49 -57.12 -10.69
CA MET A 508 -21.30 -56.50 -11.28
C MET A 508 -20.78 -57.24 -12.54
N GLN A 509 -19.86 -56.60 -13.29
CA GLN A 509 -18.97 -57.12 -14.36
C GLN A 509 -19.53 -57.46 -15.77
N VAL A 510 -18.80 -57.02 -16.81
CA VAL A 510 -18.07 -57.81 -17.85
C VAL A 510 -17.22 -56.83 -18.72
N ILE A 511 -16.23 -57.32 -19.51
CA ILE A 511 -15.11 -56.55 -20.10
C ILE A 511 -14.89 -56.88 -21.60
N ASN A 512 -14.27 -55.95 -22.37
CA ASN A 512 -13.67 -56.00 -23.74
C ASN A 512 -14.47 -55.26 -24.85
N GLN A 513 -13.91 -54.72 -25.95
CA GLN A 513 -12.59 -54.22 -26.43
C GLN A 513 -12.65 -54.29 -27.99
N THR A 514 -12.54 -53.18 -28.75
CA THR A 514 -11.86 -53.15 -30.09
C THR A 514 -11.66 -51.74 -30.71
N ARG A 515 -10.40 -51.27 -30.72
CA ARG A 515 -9.56 -50.83 -31.87
C ARG A 515 -10.10 -49.95 -33.05
N SER A 516 -9.54 -48.72 -33.15
CA SER A 516 -8.70 -48.14 -34.26
C SER A 516 -9.29 -47.95 -35.70
N PRO A 517 -8.70 -47.15 -36.65
CA PRO A 517 -7.29 -46.69 -36.75
C PRO A 517 -7.04 -45.23 -37.24
N SER A 518 -5.77 -44.94 -37.56
CA SER A 518 -5.18 -43.69 -38.05
C SER A 518 -4.45 -43.87 -39.40
N MET A 519 -4.21 -42.80 -40.18
CA MET A 519 -3.12 -42.71 -41.18
C MET A 519 -2.60 -41.27 -41.33
N ALA A 520 -1.34 -41.10 -41.77
CA ALA A 520 -0.67 -39.80 -41.98
C ALA A 520 0.58 -39.88 -42.91
N SER A 521 0.88 -38.79 -43.62
CA SER A 521 2.15 -38.40 -44.30
C SER A 521 1.90 -37.05 -45.05
N GLY A 522 2.85 -36.16 -45.39
CA GLY A 522 4.33 -36.17 -45.38
C GLY A 522 4.88 -35.94 -46.81
N THR A 523 5.96 -35.20 -47.10
CA THR A 523 7.00 -34.41 -46.38
C THR A 523 7.62 -33.40 -47.41
N ASP A 524 8.64 -32.52 -47.24
CA ASP A 524 9.54 -32.05 -46.16
C ASP A 524 10.15 -30.66 -46.57
N SER A 525 11.05 -30.04 -45.79
CA SER A 525 12.30 -29.32 -46.25
C SER A 525 12.94 -28.43 -45.15
N LEU A 526 14.29 -28.37 -45.11
CA LEU A 526 15.09 -27.50 -44.24
C LEU A 526 15.79 -26.37 -45.03
N GLU A 527 16.18 -25.29 -44.34
CA GLU A 527 17.50 -24.70 -44.59
C GLU A 527 18.17 -24.19 -43.30
N THR A 528 19.51 -24.07 -43.32
CA THR A 528 20.33 -23.73 -42.14
C THR A 528 21.42 -22.70 -42.45
N ARG A 529 21.57 -21.69 -41.59
CA ARG A 529 22.80 -20.89 -41.37
C ARG A 529 22.54 -19.79 -40.32
N LYS A 530 23.54 -19.15 -39.70
CA LYS A 530 24.85 -19.57 -39.13
C LYS A 530 25.38 -18.32 -38.38
N ARG A 531 26.01 -18.48 -37.21
CA ARG A 531 26.54 -17.36 -36.41
C ARG A 531 27.56 -16.50 -37.18
N ARG A 532 27.59 -15.20 -36.87
CA ARG A 532 28.83 -14.44 -36.60
C ARG A 532 28.58 -13.31 -35.61
N ASN A 533 29.43 -13.21 -34.59
CA ASN A 533 29.85 -11.90 -34.09
C ASN A 533 30.88 -11.35 -35.09
N ASP A 534 31.14 -10.06 -35.06
CA ASP A 534 32.51 -9.52 -35.02
C ASP A 534 32.47 -8.14 -34.32
N ASP A 535 33.60 -7.72 -33.75
CA ASP A 535 33.71 -6.56 -32.84
C ASP A 535 34.17 -5.29 -33.59
N ALA A 536 33.72 -4.12 -33.15
CA ALA A 536 34.07 -2.82 -33.74
C ALA A 536 34.00 -1.70 -32.69
N THR A 537 35.03 -1.60 -31.87
CA THR A 537 35.25 -0.46 -30.96
C THR A 537 35.52 0.83 -31.75
N MET A 538 35.26 2.00 -31.12
CA MET A 538 35.40 3.36 -31.70
C MET A 538 34.33 3.70 -32.77
N THR A 539 33.45 4.70 -32.62
CA THR A 539 33.66 6.03 -32.03
C THR A 539 32.34 6.63 -31.48
N VAL A 540 32.21 6.75 -30.15
CA VAL A 540 31.04 7.42 -29.52
C VAL A 540 31.36 8.86 -29.06
N ALA A 541 32.65 9.25 -29.05
CA ALA A 541 33.13 10.57 -28.69
C ALA A 541 32.94 11.61 -29.84
N SER A 542 31.70 11.95 -30.21
CA SER A 542 31.41 13.13 -31.05
C SER A 542 29.96 13.63 -30.96
N LYS A 543 28.93 12.76 -30.89
CA LYS A 543 27.51 13.18 -30.83
C LYS A 543 27.01 13.59 -29.43
N LYS A 544 27.86 14.28 -28.65
CA LYS A 544 27.49 14.87 -27.34
C LYS A 544 27.91 16.33 -27.15
N LYS A 545 28.24 17.03 -28.25
CA LYS A 545 28.59 18.47 -28.28
C LYS A 545 27.68 19.28 -29.23
N ALA A 546 26.39 18.90 -29.30
CA ALA A 546 25.38 19.52 -30.17
C ALA A 546 23.98 19.46 -29.54
N MET A 547 23.90 19.60 -28.21
CA MET A 547 22.63 19.52 -27.46
C MET A 547 22.62 20.41 -26.20
N GLN A 548 23.50 21.43 -26.14
CA GLN A 548 23.44 22.53 -25.18
C GLN A 548 23.14 23.88 -25.85
N ASP A 549 23.26 23.98 -27.18
CA ASP A 549 23.07 25.22 -27.95
C ASP A 549 21.71 25.28 -28.69
N LEU A 550 20.68 24.61 -28.17
CA LEU A 550 19.29 24.70 -28.68
C LEU A 550 18.31 25.34 -27.66
N VAL A 551 18.83 26.22 -26.80
CA VAL A 551 18.00 27.19 -26.07
C VAL A 551 17.94 28.47 -26.89
N GLY A 552 16.79 28.76 -27.52
CA GLY A 552 16.55 30.02 -28.24
C GLY A 552 16.83 29.99 -29.74
N SER A 553 16.11 29.15 -30.51
CA SER A 553 15.95 29.37 -31.96
C SER A 553 14.54 29.03 -32.43
N SER A 554 13.82 30.05 -32.90
CA SER A 554 12.49 29.93 -33.51
C SER A 554 12.49 29.28 -34.89
N SER A 555 13.67 29.00 -35.46
CA SER A 555 13.82 28.43 -36.80
C SER A 555 13.45 26.93 -36.86
N ALA A 556 13.70 26.17 -35.80
CA ALA A 556 13.58 24.71 -35.80
C ALA A 556 12.12 24.22 -35.97
N THR A 557 11.14 24.92 -35.42
CA THR A 557 9.72 24.50 -35.46
C THR A 557 9.06 24.71 -36.83
N ASN A 558 9.64 25.52 -37.73
CA ASN A 558 9.07 25.78 -39.05
C ASN A 558 9.42 24.71 -40.10
N GLN A 559 10.40 23.83 -39.85
CA GLN A 559 10.76 22.74 -40.78
C GLN A 559 9.79 21.55 -40.71
N VAL A 560 9.14 21.34 -39.56
CA VAL A 560 8.23 20.20 -39.32
C VAL A 560 6.96 20.28 -40.20
N SER A 561 6.49 21.50 -40.50
CA SER A 561 5.27 21.73 -41.28
C SER A 561 5.36 21.39 -42.77
N GLN A 562 6.55 21.09 -43.31
CA GLN A 562 6.70 20.78 -44.75
C GLN A 562 6.25 19.36 -45.16
N TYR A 563 5.94 18.49 -44.18
CA TYR A 563 5.61 17.08 -44.41
C TYR A 563 4.25 16.65 -43.81
N MET A 564 3.40 17.60 -43.41
CA MET A 564 2.10 17.36 -42.77
C MET A 564 0.93 17.66 -43.70
N GLY A 565 -0.10 16.83 -43.67
CA GLY A 565 -1.37 17.08 -44.36
C GLY A 565 -2.18 18.21 -43.70
N GLU A 566 -3.18 18.76 -44.41
CA GLU A 566 -3.96 19.92 -43.92
C GLU A 566 -4.60 19.74 -42.53
N ARG A 567 -4.92 18.50 -42.14
CA ARG A 567 -5.52 18.20 -40.83
C ARG A 567 -4.45 18.28 -39.74
N GLU A 568 -3.36 17.53 -39.91
CA GLU A 568 -2.20 17.54 -39.01
C GLU A 568 -1.63 18.95 -38.85
N LEU A 569 -1.59 19.74 -39.93
CA LEU A 569 -1.13 21.13 -39.88
C LEU A 569 -2.07 22.05 -39.08
N LYS A 570 -3.39 21.79 -39.08
CA LYS A 570 -4.35 22.54 -38.25
C LYS A 570 -4.23 22.15 -36.77
N GLU A 571 -4.09 20.86 -36.47
CA GLU A 571 -3.85 20.35 -35.12
C GLU A 571 -2.50 20.83 -34.56
N PHE A 572 -1.42 20.79 -35.35
CA PHE A 572 -0.10 21.31 -34.98
C PHE A 572 -0.12 22.81 -34.66
N ASN A 573 -0.83 23.62 -35.46
CA ASN A 573 -0.96 25.06 -35.18
C ASN A 573 -1.82 25.34 -33.94
N PHE A 574 -2.85 24.54 -33.66
CA PHE A 574 -3.62 24.63 -32.42
C PHE A 574 -2.76 24.29 -31.20
N LEU A 575 -2.09 23.13 -31.20
CA LEU A 575 -1.20 22.71 -30.10
C LEU A 575 -0.04 23.70 -29.89
N LYS A 576 0.45 24.36 -30.95
CA LYS A 576 1.49 25.40 -30.88
C LYS A 576 0.99 26.67 -30.18
N LEU A 577 -0.25 27.08 -30.43
CA LEU A 577 -0.88 28.22 -29.77
C LEU A 577 -1.20 27.92 -28.30
N GLU A 578 -1.75 26.74 -28.02
CA GLU A 578 -2.03 26.23 -26.68
C GLU A 578 -0.74 26.12 -25.83
N ASN A 579 0.35 25.60 -26.41
CA ASN A 579 1.66 25.57 -25.76
C ASN A 579 2.25 26.97 -25.50
N GLN A 580 1.87 27.98 -26.27
CA GLN A 580 2.28 29.36 -25.99
C GLN A 580 1.50 29.94 -24.81
N MET A 581 0.16 29.82 -24.82
CA MET A 581 -0.69 30.28 -23.73
C MET A 581 -0.30 29.64 -22.39
N LEU A 582 -0.08 28.31 -22.36
CA LEU A 582 0.37 27.60 -21.16
C LEU A 582 1.74 28.08 -20.65
N ARG A 583 2.63 28.56 -21.52
CA ARG A 583 3.93 29.13 -21.12
C ARG A 583 3.81 30.53 -20.54
N GLU A 584 2.90 31.34 -21.08
CA GLU A 584 2.59 32.68 -20.58
C GLU A 584 1.92 32.57 -19.20
N GLU A 585 0.95 31.66 -19.03
CA GLU A 585 0.31 31.33 -17.75
C GLU A 585 1.31 30.78 -16.71
N CYS A 586 2.20 29.86 -17.09
CA CYS A 586 3.28 29.39 -16.20
C CYS A 586 4.21 30.53 -15.75
N ALA A 587 4.50 31.50 -16.61
CA ALA A 587 5.35 32.64 -16.27
C ALA A 587 4.65 33.60 -15.30
N GLU A 588 3.33 33.79 -15.42
CA GLU A 588 2.52 34.56 -14.47
C GLU A 588 2.51 33.89 -13.09
N PHE A 589 2.25 32.58 -13.00
CA PHE A 589 2.37 31.83 -11.75
C PHE A 589 3.78 31.91 -11.14
N GLU A 590 4.84 31.80 -11.95
CA GLU A 590 6.22 31.97 -11.47
C GLU A 590 6.47 33.36 -10.84
N MET A 591 5.87 34.41 -11.40
CA MET A 591 5.97 35.77 -10.85
C MET A 591 5.16 35.90 -9.56
N THR A 592 3.94 35.38 -9.50
CA THR A 592 3.11 35.35 -8.29
C THR A 592 3.80 34.62 -7.14
N VAL A 593 4.43 33.46 -7.41
CA VAL A 593 5.20 32.71 -6.39
C VAL A 593 6.41 33.50 -5.87
N LYS A 594 7.09 34.28 -6.72
CA LYS A 594 8.20 35.16 -6.30
C LYS A 594 7.70 36.30 -5.40
N GLU A 595 6.56 36.91 -5.73
CA GLU A 595 5.94 37.96 -4.90
C GLU A 595 5.44 37.42 -3.55
N LEU A 596 4.79 36.25 -3.54
CA LEU A 596 4.31 35.61 -2.31
C LEU A 596 5.46 35.24 -1.36
N ARG A 597 6.59 34.73 -1.88
CA ARG A 597 7.80 34.49 -1.07
C ARG A 597 8.40 35.76 -0.47
N LEU A 598 8.34 36.89 -1.19
CA LEU A 598 8.79 38.17 -0.64
C LEU A 598 7.86 38.65 0.49
N LYS A 599 6.55 38.47 0.35
CA LYS A 599 5.57 38.74 1.41
C LYS A 599 5.77 37.83 2.63
N GLU A 600 6.02 36.54 2.42
CA GLU A 600 6.36 35.57 3.48
C GLU A 600 7.60 36.02 4.29
N GLN A 601 8.67 36.44 3.61
CA GLN A 601 9.90 36.92 4.25
C GLN A 601 9.67 38.21 5.06
N ASN A 602 8.92 39.18 4.52
CA ASN A 602 8.56 40.40 5.24
C ASN A 602 7.71 40.11 6.48
N LEU A 603 6.68 39.26 6.35
CA LEU A 603 5.82 38.88 7.47
C LEU A 603 6.61 38.14 8.58
N ARG A 604 7.60 37.30 8.23
CA ARG A 604 8.48 36.69 9.23
C ARG A 604 9.31 37.72 10.00
N LEU A 605 9.86 38.73 9.32
CA LEU A 605 10.62 39.83 9.96
C LEU A 605 9.73 40.71 10.86
N GLU A 606 8.45 40.87 10.54
CA GLU A 606 7.49 41.56 11.41
C GLU A 606 7.13 40.72 12.63
N LEU A 607 6.94 39.41 12.46
CA LEU A 607 6.62 38.47 13.54
C LEU A 607 7.80 38.34 14.54
N GLU A 608 9.03 38.30 14.04
CA GLU A 608 10.26 38.28 14.86
C GLU A 608 10.37 39.56 15.72
N LYS A 609 10.20 40.74 15.11
CA LYS A 609 10.16 42.02 15.85
C LYS A 609 9.05 42.08 16.89
N ALA A 610 7.86 41.57 16.57
CA ALA A 610 6.75 41.51 17.52
C ALA A 610 7.06 40.57 18.71
N GLN A 611 7.75 39.46 18.48
CA GLN A 611 8.23 38.56 19.54
C GLN A 611 9.30 39.22 20.42
N GLU A 612 10.24 39.97 19.84
CA GLU A 612 11.22 40.75 20.62
C GLU A 612 10.56 41.83 21.49
N GLN A 613 9.61 42.59 20.93
CA GLN A 613 8.84 43.60 21.67
C GLN A 613 8.04 42.97 22.82
N PHE A 614 7.33 41.86 22.56
CA PHE A 614 6.60 41.12 23.58
C PHE A 614 7.54 40.62 24.70
N LYS A 615 8.70 40.08 24.35
CA LYS A 615 9.73 39.63 25.30
C LYS A 615 10.29 40.79 26.14
N SER A 616 10.46 41.97 25.55
CA SER A 616 10.87 43.19 26.27
C SER A 616 9.81 43.61 27.30
N LEU A 617 8.55 43.73 26.88
CA LEU A 617 7.43 44.10 27.75
C LEU A 617 7.20 43.07 28.88
N LEU A 618 7.40 41.79 28.60
CA LEU A 618 7.31 40.72 29.60
C LEU A 618 8.41 40.85 30.66
N ASN A 619 9.65 41.15 30.25
CA ASN A 619 10.76 41.39 31.18
C ASN A 619 10.53 42.65 32.04
N GLU A 620 9.96 43.70 31.46
CA GLU A 620 9.60 44.92 32.18
C GLU A 620 8.49 44.65 33.23
N TYR A 621 7.43 43.92 32.86
CA TYR A 621 6.37 43.50 33.77
C TYR A 621 6.88 42.62 34.92
N VAL A 622 7.79 41.67 34.64
CA VAL A 622 8.45 40.84 35.67
C VAL A 622 9.34 41.69 36.60
N SER A 623 9.99 42.74 36.06
CA SER A 623 10.81 43.67 36.85
C SER A 623 9.97 44.56 37.77
N LEU A 624 8.84 45.08 37.27
CA LEU A 624 7.91 45.92 38.03
C LEU A 624 7.15 45.14 39.11
N SER A 625 6.87 43.86 38.89
CA SER A 625 6.23 42.98 39.89
C SER A 625 7.19 42.45 40.96
N ALA A 626 8.50 42.67 40.83
CA ALA A 626 9.52 42.24 41.80
C ALA A 626 9.74 43.20 42.98
N VAL A 627 8.98 44.29 43.10
CA VAL A 627 9.11 45.26 44.22
C VAL A 627 8.70 44.61 45.56
N PRO A 628 9.59 44.54 46.57
CA PRO A 628 9.26 43.87 47.83
C PRO A 628 8.21 44.63 48.64
N LYS A 629 7.22 43.91 49.19
CA LYS A 629 6.34 44.44 50.25
C LYS A 629 7.18 44.71 51.51
N GLN A 630 7.57 45.96 51.73
CA GLN A 630 8.13 46.38 53.02
C GLN A 630 7.08 46.16 54.13
N LYS A 631 7.53 45.56 55.24
CA LYS A 631 6.71 45.39 56.44
C LYS A 631 6.80 46.62 57.34
N ARG A 632 5.74 47.43 57.37
CA ARG A 632 5.02 47.75 58.61
C ARG A 632 3.66 48.40 58.32
#